data_AF-A0A850VEF7-F1
#
_entry.id   AF-A0A850VEF7-F1
#
_cell.length_a   1.000
_cell.length_b   1.000
_cell.length_c   1.000
_cell.angle_alpha   90.00
_cell.angle_beta   90.00
_cell.angle_gamma   90.00
#
_symmetry.space_group_name_H-M   'P 1'
#
loop_
_entity.id
_entity.type
_entity.pdbx_description
1 polymer ?
#
loop_
_entity_poly.entity_id
_entity_poly.type
_entity_poly.pdbx_seq_one_letter_code
_entity_poly.pdbx_strand_id
1 'polypeptide(L)' 'IFPIFFFFFFFFAAYSQEASDTLACRQSRGSCSYIACSDPLVDIGTCRGGKLRCCKW' A
#
# COMPACT_ATOMS: atom_id res chain seq x y z
N ILE A 1 4.25 -16.05 -26.97
CA ILE A 1 4.90 -14.72 -26.80
C ILE A 1 3.93 -13.66 -26.25
N PHE A 2 2.75 -13.47 -26.88
CA PHE A 2 1.70 -12.55 -26.42
C PHE A 2 1.25 -12.68 -24.95
N PRO A 3 1.01 -13.89 -24.38
CA PRO A 3 0.51 -14.01 -23.01
C PRO A 3 1.57 -13.70 -21.94
N ILE A 4 2.85 -13.84 -22.28
CA ILE A 4 3.96 -13.58 -21.36
C ILE A 4 4.09 -12.07 -21.11
N PHE A 5 3.92 -11.28 -22.17
CA PHE A 5 3.97 -9.83 -22.10
C PHE A 5 2.83 -9.25 -21.24
N PHE A 6 1.62 -9.81 -21.38
CA PHE A 6 0.47 -9.42 -20.58
C PHE A 6 0.66 -9.78 -19.09
N PHE A 7 1.20 -10.97 -18.80
CA PHE A 7 1.42 -11.42 -17.43
C PHE A 7 2.48 -10.58 -16.70
N PHE A 8 3.55 -10.17 -17.40
CA PHE A 8 4.59 -9.30 -16.84
C PHE A 8 4.06 -7.91 -16.47
N PHE A 9 3.17 -7.35 -17.30
CA PHE A 9 2.56 -6.05 -17.05
C PHE A 9 1.66 -6.06 -15.80
N PHE A 10 0.87 -7.13 -15.61
CA PHE A 10 0.03 -7.30 -14.42
C PHE A 10 0.85 -7.44 -13.13
N PHE A 11 1.96 -8.18 -13.18
CA PHE A 11 2.86 -8.32 -12.04
C PHE A 11 3.48 -6.98 -11.64
N PHE A 12 3.90 -6.19 -12.61
CA PHE A 12 4.51 -4.88 -12.35
C PHE A 12 3.49 -3.88 -11.80
N ALA A 13 2.26 -3.90 -12.31
CA ALA A 13 1.16 -3.07 -11.79
C ALA A 13 0.83 -3.45 -10.33
N ALA A 14 0.76 -4.74 -9.99
CA ALA A 14 0.55 -5.19 -8.62
C ALA A 14 1.68 -4.73 -7.67
N TYR A 15 2.94 -4.89 -8.07
CA TYR A 15 4.10 -4.44 -7.30
C TYR A 15 4.11 -2.91 -7.09
N SER A 16 3.70 -2.16 -8.12
CA SER A 16 3.60 -0.70 -8.03
C SER A 16 2.53 -0.26 -7.03
N GLN A 17 1.47 -1.03 -6.82
CA GLN A 17 0.47 -0.75 -5.78
C GLN A 17 1.05 -0.90 -4.38
N GLU A 18 1.97 -1.84 -4.16
CA GLU A 18 2.63 -2.04 -2.86
C GLU A 18 3.46 -0.82 -2.45
N ALA A 19 4.18 -0.27 -3.41
CA ALA A 19 4.96 0.94 -3.25
C ALA A 19 4.07 2.18 -3.17
N SER A 20 3.05 2.27 -4.02
CA SER A 20 2.14 3.41 -4.11
C SER A 20 1.31 3.59 -2.83
N ASP A 21 0.82 2.51 -2.24
CA ASP A 21 0.06 2.50 -0.98
C ASP A 21 0.92 2.99 0.20
N THR A 22 2.18 2.53 0.25
CA THR A 22 3.18 2.99 1.24
C THR A 22 3.55 4.47 1.04
N LEU A 23 3.69 4.90 -0.21
CA LEU A 23 4.00 6.28 -0.57
C LEU A 23 2.81 7.21 -0.30
N ALA A 24 1.58 6.78 -0.57
CA ALA A 24 0.35 7.52 -0.32
C ALA A 24 0.13 7.73 1.19
N CYS A 25 0.41 6.70 1.99
CA CYS A 25 0.41 6.81 3.45
C CYS A 25 1.42 7.86 3.94
N ARG A 26 2.66 7.78 3.45
CA ARG A 26 3.74 8.71 3.78
C ARG A 26 3.44 10.14 3.31
N GLN A 27 2.88 10.30 2.12
CA GLN A 27 2.44 11.61 1.59
C GLN A 27 1.33 12.20 2.44
N SER A 28 0.42 11.37 2.94
CA SER A 28 -0.68 11.79 3.81
C SER A 28 -0.23 12.14 5.24
N ARG A 29 1.08 12.11 5.52
CA ARG A 29 1.70 12.21 6.86
C ARG A 29 1.21 11.14 7.84
N GLY A 30 0.76 10.00 7.32
CA GLY A 30 0.42 8.81 8.12
C GLY A 30 1.66 7.96 8.42
N SER A 31 1.50 7.04 9.36
CA SER A 31 2.48 5.99 9.69
C SER A 31 1.93 4.61 9.36
N CYS A 32 2.76 3.80 8.72
CA CYS A 32 2.46 2.40 8.48
C CYS A 32 2.69 1.59 9.77
N SER A 33 1.64 1.00 10.32
CA SER A 33 1.69 0.18 11.53
C SER A 33 1.26 -1.26 11.25
N TYR A 34 1.85 -2.22 11.97
CA TYR A 34 1.49 -3.65 11.85
C TYR A 34 0.26 -4.01 12.69
N ILE A 35 -0.05 -3.16 13.67
CA ILE A 35 -1.22 -3.26 14.54
C ILE A 35 -2.33 -2.35 14.03
N ALA A 36 -3.57 -2.61 14.47
CA ALA A 36 -4.68 -1.70 14.22
C ALA A 36 -4.34 -0.28 14.70
N CYS A 37 -4.78 0.72 13.96
CA CYS A 37 -4.57 2.11 14.34
C CYS A 37 -5.24 2.36 15.70
N SER A 38 -4.46 2.88 16.64
CA SER A 38 -4.98 3.27 17.95
C SER A 38 -5.56 4.67 17.86
N ASP A 39 -6.74 4.87 18.45
CA ASP A 39 -7.33 6.21 18.63
C ASP A 39 -6.29 7.17 19.24
N PRO A 40 -6.11 8.38 18.70
CA PRO A 40 -6.95 9.10 17.71
C PRO A 40 -6.59 8.87 16.22
N LEU A 41 -5.76 7.89 15.87
CA LEU A 41 -5.36 7.67 14.47
C LEU A 41 -6.42 6.84 13.72
N VAL A 42 -6.90 7.38 12.60
CA VAL A 42 -7.79 6.71 11.66
C VAL A 42 -7.03 5.86 10.63
N ASP A 43 -7.59 4.70 10.33
CA ASP A 43 -7.14 3.84 9.23
C ASP A 43 -7.58 4.46 7.91
N ILE A 44 -6.61 4.85 7.08
CA ILE A 44 -6.87 5.50 5.78
C ILE A 44 -6.57 4.58 4.60
N GLY A 45 -6.11 3.35 4.85
CA GLY A 45 -5.68 2.41 3.84
C GLY A 45 -4.65 1.42 4.38
N THR A 46 -3.95 0.76 3.48
CA THR A 46 -2.90 -0.19 3.84
C THR A 46 -1.50 0.40 3.61
N CYS A 47 -0.46 -0.36 3.92
CA CYS A 47 0.90 -0.12 3.45
C CYS A 47 1.54 -1.44 3.02
N ARG A 48 2.59 -1.34 2.19
CA ARG A 48 3.45 -2.45 1.78
C ARG A 48 2.67 -3.60 1.15
N GLY A 49 1.72 -3.26 0.27
CA GLY A 49 0.90 -4.22 -0.46
C GLY A 49 -0.13 -4.94 0.40
N GLY A 50 -0.73 -4.24 1.38
CA GLY A 50 -1.74 -4.85 2.26
C GLY A 50 -1.19 -5.53 3.52
N LYS A 51 0.13 -5.55 3.73
CA LYS A 51 0.75 -6.17 4.92
C LYS A 51 0.67 -5.33 6.18
N LEU A 52 0.56 -4.01 6.02
CA LEU A 52 0.51 -3.04 7.10
C LEU A 52 -0.74 -2.17 6.93
N ARG A 53 -1.11 -1.49 8.02
CA ARG A 53 -2.22 -0.55 8.08
C ARG A 53 -1.64 0.87 8.03
N CYS A 54 -2.21 1.74 7.22
CA CYS A 54 -1.82 3.14 7.20
C CYS A 54 -2.66 3.92 8.21
N CYS A 55 -2.02 4.39 9.28
CA CYS A 55 -2.66 5.14 10.34
C CYS A 55 -2.34 6.62 10.20
N LYS A 56 -3.36 7.48 10.18
CA LYS A 56 -3.22 8.93 10.09
C LYS A 56 -4.02 9.61 11.18
N TRP A 57 -3.50 10.71 11.70
CA TRP A 57 -4.22 11.61 12.62
C TRP A 57 -5.27 12.44 11.89
#